data_AF-A0A1H3GKU2-F1
#
_entry.id   AF-A0A1H3GKU2-F1
#
_cell.length_a   1.000
_cell.length_b   1.000
_cell.length_c   1.000
_cell.angle_alpha   90.00
_cell.angle_beta   90.00
_cell.angle_gamma   90.00
#
_symmetry.space_group_name_H-M   'P 1'
#
loop_
_entity.id
_entity.type
_entity.pdbx_description
1 polymer ?
#
loop_
_entity_poly.entity_id
_entity_poly.type
_entity_poly.pdbx_seq_one_letter_code
_entity_poly.pdbx_strand_id
1 'polypeptide(L)'
;MYIGELATLSGCTPKAIRLYEQLGLLTPQRRGSYRLYTAHHLTLVQMIRTAQAVGFKLGEMSELLAAKQHQAPFPLALANQGIEVKRLELQAQIQALQNREQHLTQLQQQINQQFAPTSVPGAAPGISVPIGAQTPA
;
A
#
# COMPACT_ATOMS: atom_id res chain seq x y z
N MET A 1 -24.02 8.02 17.21
CA MET A 1 -22.97 7.11 17.70
C MET A 1 -21.94 7.88 18.50
N TYR A 2 -21.32 7.26 19.51
CA TYR A 2 -20.20 7.84 20.27
C TYR A 2 -18.85 7.47 19.63
N ILE A 3 -17.75 8.04 20.13
CA ILE A 3 -16.40 7.80 19.57
C ILE A 3 -16.00 6.32 19.60
N GLY A 4 -16.38 5.58 20.64
CA GLY A 4 -16.09 4.15 20.75
C GLY A 4 -16.81 3.33 19.68
N GLU A 5 -18.10 3.60 19.50
CA GLU A 5 -18.91 2.95 18.46
C GLU A 5 -18.42 3.31 17.05
N LEU A 6 -18.06 4.58 16.81
CA LEU A 6 -17.45 5.01 15.56
C LEU A 6 -16.11 4.30 15.31
N ALA A 7 -15.27 4.15 16.33
CA ALA A 7 -13.99 3.44 16.25
C ALA A 7 -14.19 1.98 15.82
N THR A 8 -15.12 1.28 16.47
CA THR A 8 -15.46 -0.11 16.14
C THR A 8 -15.98 -0.25 14.71
N LEU A 9 -16.94 0.60 14.31
CA LEU A 9 -17.55 0.53 12.97
C LEU A 9 -16.60 0.95 11.84
N SER A 10 -15.71 1.89 12.11
CA SER A 10 -14.72 2.35 11.12
C SER A 10 -13.46 1.51 11.08
N GLY A 11 -13.23 0.67 12.11
CA GLY A 11 -11.96 -0.02 12.34
C GLY A 11 -10.78 0.92 12.54
N CYS A 12 -11.03 2.18 12.95
CA CYS A 12 -10.01 3.13 13.35
C CYS A 12 -9.89 3.18 14.87
N THR A 13 -8.74 3.60 15.40
CA THR A 13 -8.61 3.83 16.83
C THR A 13 -9.31 5.13 17.25
N PRO A 14 -9.80 5.24 18.51
CA PRO A 14 -10.31 6.51 19.03
C PRO A 14 -9.29 7.65 18.94
N LYS A 15 -7.99 7.33 19.01
CA LYS A 15 -6.88 8.28 18.82
C LYS A 15 -6.85 8.84 17.39
N ALA A 16 -7.03 7.99 16.38
CA ALA A 16 -7.12 8.41 14.99
C ALA A 16 -8.34 9.31 14.75
N ILE A 17 -9.50 8.97 15.32
CA ILE A 17 -10.71 9.81 15.21
C ILE A 17 -10.48 11.20 15.83
N ARG A 18 -9.84 11.28 17.01
CA ARG A 18 -9.48 12.57 17.63
C ARG A 18 -8.49 13.36 16.78
N LEU A 19 -7.52 12.70 16.15
CA LEU A 19 -6.61 13.34 15.22
C LEU A 19 -7.37 13.94 14.03
N TYR A 20 -8.34 13.21 13.47
CA TYR A 20 -9.17 13.72 12.37
C TYR A 20 -10.04 14.92 12.79
N GLU A 21 -10.51 14.96 14.04
CA GLU A 21 -11.15 16.17 14.61
C GLU A 21 -10.18 17.34 14.73
N GLN A 22 -8.96 17.12 15.23
CA GLN A 22 -7.95 18.17 15.39
C GLN A 22 -7.54 18.77 14.04
N LEU A 23 -7.51 17.95 13.00
CA LEU A 23 -7.26 18.36 11.62
C LEU A 23 -8.51 18.93 10.92
N GLY A 24 -9.64 19.01 11.62
CA GLY A 24 -10.87 19.59 11.09
C GLY A 24 -11.60 18.73 10.05
N LEU A 25 -11.21 17.46 9.89
CA LEU A 25 -11.80 16.51 8.94
C LEU A 25 -13.18 16.00 9.43
N LEU A 26 -13.39 16.02 10.74
CA LEU A 26 -14.62 15.62 11.40
C LEU A 26 -15.12 16.75 12.29
N THR A 27 -16.39 17.11 12.11
CA THR A 27 -17.05 18.16 12.90
C THR A 27 -18.24 17.54 13.64
N PRO A 28 -17.99 16.76 14.71
CA PRO A 28 -19.06 16.10 15.45
C PRO A 28 -19.96 17.11 16.15
N GLN A 29 -21.24 16.77 16.28
CA GLN A 29 -22.16 17.56 17.08
C GLN A 29 -21.87 17.37 18.57
N ARG A 30 -21.96 18.43 19.37
CA ARG A 30 -21.79 18.34 20.82
C ARG A 30 -23.16 18.29 21.49
N ARG A 31 -23.38 17.27 22.33
CA ARG A 31 -24.54 17.17 23.22
C ARG A 31 -24.04 17.15 24.65
N GLY A 32 -23.99 18.33 25.28
CA GLY A 32 -23.34 18.53 26.58
C GLY A 32 -21.83 18.24 26.51
N SER A 33 -21.37 17.34 27.37
CA SER A 33 -19.96 16.91 27.41
C SER A 33 -19.61 15.86 26.33
N TYR A 34 -20.62 15.27 25.68
CA TYR A 34 -20.41 14.18 24.73
C TYR A 34 -20.34 14.66 23.28
N ARG A 35 -19.48 14.00 22.50
CA ARG A 35 -19.42 14.12 21.04
C ARG A 35 -20.33 13.07 20.41
N LEU A 36 -21.21 13.52 19.54
CA LEU A 36 -22.08 12.68 18.73
C LEU A 36 -21.61 12.71 17.28
N TYR A 37 -21.37 11.51 16.77
CA TYR A 37 -21.09 11.26 15.37
C TYR A 37 -22.34 10.69 14.69
N THR A 38 -22.41 10.91 13.39
CA THR A 38 -23.50 10.49 12.51
C THR A 38 -22.98 9.44 11.51
N ALA A 39 -23.87 8.78 10.78
CA ALA A 39 -23.48 7.84 9.73
C ALA A 39 -22.56 8.48 8.68
N HIS A 40 -22.75 9.78 8.39
CA HIS A 40 -21.86 10.53 7.50
C HIS A 40 -20.41 10.57 8.01
N HIS A 41 -20.22 10.75 9.31
CA HIS A 41 -18.88 10.73 9.92
C HIS A 41 -18.23 9.35 9.76
N LEU A 42 -19.01 8.27 9.87
CA LEU A 42 -18.50 6.92 9.63
C LEU A 42 -17.99 6.74 8.19
N THR A 43 -18.77 7.16 7.20
CA THR A 43 -18.36 7.11 5.79
C THR A 43 -17.07 7.90 5.56
N LEU A 44 -16.94 9.09 6.14
CA LEU A 44 -15.72 9.90 6.03
C LEU A 44 -14.51 9.22 6.66
N VAL A 45 -14.65 8.67 7.87
CA VAL A 45 -13.55 7.98 8.56
C VAL A 45 -13.08 6.76 7.74
N GLN A 46 -14.01 6.00 7.18
CA GLN A 46 -13.69 4.87 6.32
C GLN A 46 -12.98 5.31 5.03
N MET A 47 -13.43 6.40 4.39
CA MET A 47 -12.76 6.97 3.22
C MET A 47 -11.33 7.43 3.53
N ILE A 48 -11.13 8.16 4.64
CA ILE A 48 -9.80 8.60 5.09
C ILE A 48 -8.90 7.39 5.33
N ARG A 49 -9.42 6.32 5.94
CA ARG A 49 -8.66 5.08 6.16
C ARG A 49 -8.25 4.42 4.85
N THR A 50 -9.15 4.31 3.88
CA THR A 50 -8.85 3.73 2.57
C THR A 50 -7.81 4.56 1.83
N ALA A 51 -7.91 5.89 1.87
CA ALA A 51 -6.94 6.79 1.28
C ALA A 51 -5.55 6.63 1.91
N GLN A 52 -5.45 6.53 3.23
CA GLN A 52 -4.17 6.25 3.91
C GLN A 52 -3.58 4.89 3.49
N ALA A 53 -4.41 3.86 3.34
CA ALA A 53 -3.96 2.53 2.95
C ALA A 53 -3.33 2.49 1.54
N VAL A 54 -3.78 3.37 0.63
CA VAL A 54 -3.23 3.49 -0.73
C VAL A 54 -2.11 4.53 -0.85
N GLY A 55 -1.67 5.12 0.29
CA GLY A 55 -0.48 5.96 0.35
C GLY A 55 -0.74 7.48 0.34
N PHE A 56 -1.98 7.94 0.53
CA PHE A 56 -2.23 9.37 0.77
C PHE A 56 -1.71 9.79 2.13
N LYS A 57 -1.00 10.92 2.18
CA LYS A 57 -0.64 11.55 3.44
C LYS A 57 -1.85 12.29 4.00
N LEU A 58 -1.97 12.26 5.32
CA LEU A 58 -3.09 12.90 6.02
C LEU A 58 -3.16 14.42 5.77
N GLY A 59 -2.01 15.06 5.53
CA GLY A 59 -1.93 16.48 5.15
C GLY A 59 -2.56 16.77 3.79
N GLU A 60 -2.31 15.93 2.78
CA GLU A 60 -2.89 16.06 1.44
C GLU A 60 -4.41 15.90 1.49
N MET A 61 -4.90 14.97 2.31
CA MET A 61 -6.33 14.81 2.57
C MET A 61 -6.93 16.00 3.32
N SER A 62 -6.16 16.65 4.20
CA SER A 62 -6.67 17.77 5.00
C SER A 62 -6.96 19.01 4.17
N GLU A 63 -6.15 19.31 3.14
CA GLU A 63 -6.42 20.41 2.22
C GLU A 63 -7.67 20.16 1.38
N LEU A 64 -7.86 18.91 0.93
CA LEU A 64 -9.06 18.47 0.19
C LEU A 64 -10.34 18.55 1.04
N LEU A 65 -10.24 18.22 2.33
CA LEU A 65 -11.37 18.20 3.25
C LEU A 65 -11.63 19.57 3.92
N ALA A 66 -10.63 20.43 4.06
CA ALA A 66 -10.76 21.78 4.62
C ALA A 66 -11.71 22.65 3.80
N ALA A 67 -11.74 22.46 2.47
CA ALA A 67 -12.70 23.11 1.58
C ALA A 67 -14.18 22.82 1.93
N LYS A 68 -14.46 21.74 2.67
CA LYS A 68 -15.81 21.37 3.13
C LYS A 68 -16.26 22.16 4.36
N GLN A 69 -15.34 22.74 5.14
CA GLN A 69 -15.67 23.44 6.39
C GLN A 69 -16.56 24.67 6.18
N HIS A 70 -16.68 25.18 4.95
CA HIS A 70 -17.46 26.36 4.59
C HIS A 70 -18.86 26.08 4.04
N GLN A 71 -19.50 24.94 4.34
CA GLN A 71 -20.80 24.52 3.77
C GLN A 71 -20.79 24.38 2.23
N ALA A 72 -19.63 24.43 1.61
CA ALA A 72 -19.47 24.19 0.19
C ALA A 72 -19.63 22.68 -0.13
N PRO A 73 -20.16 22.32 -1.31
CA PRO A 73 -20.14 20.95 -1.77
C PRO A 73 -18.71 20.40 -1.74
N PHE A 74 -18.56 19.14 -1.34
CA PHE A 74 -17.26 18.48 -1.30
C PHE A 74 -16.56 18.66 -2.66
N PRO A 75 -15.28 19.12 -2.70
CA PRO A 75 -14.60 19.43 -3.95
C PRO A 75 -14.17 18.14 -4.66
N LEU A 76 -15.14 17.41 -5.23
CA LEU A 76 -14.95 16.14 -5.91
C LEU A 76 -13.86 16.23 -6.98
N ALA A 77 -13.80 17.34 -7.71
CA ALA A 77 -12.79 17.57 -8.74
C ALA A 77 -11.36 17.59 -8.16
N LEU A 78 -11.14 18.30 -7.05
CA LEU A 78 -9.83 18.39 -6.41
C LEU A 78 -9.41 17.04 -5.81
N ALA A 79 -10.36 16.33 -5.20
CA ALA A 79 -10.12 14.99 -4.68
C ALA A 79 -9.75 13.99 -5.78
N ASN A 80 -10.49 13.97 -6.89
CA ASN A 80 -10.19 13.13 -8.04
C ASN A 80 -8.83 13.49 -8.64
N GLN A 81 -8.50 14.78 -8.76
CA GLN A 81 -7.19 15.21 -9.25
C GLN A 81 -6.04 14.72 -8.36
N GLY A 82 -6.18 14.81 -7.03
CA GLY A 82 -5.21 14.24 -6.09
C GLY A 82 -5.04 12.72 -6.26
N ILE A 83 -6.15 12.01 -6.50
CA ILE A 83 -6.15 10.57 -6.83
C ILE A 83 -5.35 10.28 -8.09
N GLU A 84 -5.61 11.03 -9.16
CA GLU A 84 -4.91 10.87 -10.44
C GLU A 84 -3.40 11.11 -10.30
N VAL A 85 -3.00 12.19 -9.61
CA VAL A 85 -1.58 12.50 -9.36
C VAL A 85 -0.91 11.33 -8.63
N LYS A 86 -1.54 10.81 -7.58
CA LYS A 86 -0.96 9.70 -6.82
C LYS A 86 -0.88 8.42 -7.64
N ARG A 87 -1.89 8.14 -8.47
CA ARG A 87 -1.86 6.99 -9.38
C ARG A 87 -0.68 7.08 -10.35
N LEU A 88 -0.41 8.27 -10.90
CA LEU A 88 0.72 8.49 -11.80
C LEU A 88 2.07 8.34 -11.08
N GLU A 89 2.20 8.85 -9.85
CA GLU A 89 3.41 8.64 -9.04
C GLU A 89 3.70 7.15 -8.78
N LEU A 90 2.68 6.38 -8.41
CA LEU A 90 2.81 4.95 -8.19
C LEU A 90 3.15 4.20 -9.49
N GLN A 91 2.56 4.61 -10.61
CA GLN A 91 2.87 4.02 -11.91
C GLN A 91 4.33 4.26 -12.32
N ALA A 92 4.87 5.46 -12.07
CA ALA A 92 6.28 5.74 -12.30
C ALA A 92 7.20 4.90 -11.41
N GLN A 93 6.83 4.70 -10.13
CA GLN A 93 7.58 3.82 -9.22
C GLN A 93 7.56 2.36 -9.68
N ILE A 94 6.41 1.85 -10.14
CA ILE A 94 6.29 0.49 -10.69
C ILE A 94 7.23 0.31 -11.88
N GLN A 95 7.25 1.27 -12.82
CA GLN A 95 8.15 1.17 -13.97
C GLN A 95 9.62 1.21 -13.57
N ALA A 96 10.00 2.05 -12.61
CA ALA A 96 11.37 2.09 -12.11
C ALA A 96 11.79 0.77 -11.44
N LEU A 97 10.88 0.12 -10.71
CA LEU A 97 11.13 -1.19 -10.10
C LEU A 97 11.22 -2.31 -11.14
N GLN A 98 10.36 -2.28 -12.16
CA GLN A 98 10.42 -3.24 -13.28
C GLN A 98 11.74 -3.14 -14.05
N ASN A 99 12.20 -1.92 -14.35
CA ASN A 99 13.49 -1.72 -15.04
C ASN A 99 14.67 -2.26 -14.21
N ARG A 100 14.63 -2.07 -12.88
CA ARG A 100 15.65 -2.63 -11.98
C ARG A 100 15.64 -4.16 -11.96
N GLU A 101 14.46 -4.77 -11.93
CA GLU A 101 14.33 -6.23 -12.00
C GLU A 101 14.91 -6.77 -13.32
N GLN A 102 14.59 -6.13 -14.44
CA GLN A 102 15.16 -6.48 -15.75
C GLN A 102 16.69 -6.38 -15.76
N HIS A 103 17.27 -5.34 -15.17
CA HIS A 103 18.73 -5.20 -15.08
C HIS A 103 19.37 -6.32 -14.24
N LEU A 104 18.71 -6.76 -13.16
CA LEU A 104 19.19 -7.89 -12.36
C LEU A 104 19.17 -9.19 -13.16
N THR A 105 18.10 -9.43 -13.91
CA THR A 105 17.97 -10.60 -14.78
C THR A 105 19.02 -10.58 -15.91
N GLN A 106 19.29 -9.41 -16.50
CA GLN A 106 20.37 -9.26 -17.49
C GLN A 106 21.75 -9.53 -16.88
N LEU A 107 22.03 -8.99 -15.70
CA LEU A 107 23.28 -9.24 -14.98
C LEU A 107 23.46 -10.74 -14.68
N GLN A 108 22.40 -11.41 -14.23
CA GLN A 108 22.42 -12.85 -14.00
C GLN A 108 22.75 -13.63 -15.28
N GLN A 109 22.14 -13.27 -16.41
CA GLN A 109 22.42 -13.90 -17.70
C GLN A 109 23.87 -13.67 -18.14
N GLN A 110 24.40 -12.45 -17.99
CA GLN A 110 25.79 -12.13 -18.31
C GLN A 110 26.78 -12.96 -17.48
N ILE A 111 26.54 -13.05 -16.17
CA ILE A 111 27.36 -13.88 -15.28
C ILE A 111 27.32 -15.34 -15.74
N ASN A 112 26.14 -15.87 -16.03
CA ASN A 112 26.00 -17.26 -16.47
C ASN A 112 26.67 -17.51 -17.82
N GLN A 113 26.63 -16.57 -18.77
CA GLN A 113 27.31 -16.75 -20.07
C GLN A 113 28.83 -16.69 -19.95
N GLN A 114 29.34 -15.82 -19.07
CA GLN A 114 30.78 -15.56 -18.95
C GLN A 114 31.49 -16.54 -18.01
N PHE A 115 30.76 -17.07 -17.03
CA PHE A 115 31.28 -17.98 -16.03
C PHE A 115 30.58 -19.34 -16.03
N ALA A 116 29.75 -19.65 -17.04
CA ALA A 116 29.31 -21.02 -17.27
C ALA A 116 30.56 -21.89 -17.36
N PRO A 117 30.65 -22.97 -16.56
CA PRO A 117 31.74 -23.92 -16.72
C PRO A 117 31.67 -24.38 -18.16
N THR A 118 32.72 -24.08 -18.93
CA THR A 118 32.88 -24.54 -20.29
C THR A 118 32.57 -26.03 -20.27
N SER A 119 31.45 -26.44 -20.87
CA SER A 119 31.21 -27.85 -21.13
C SER A 119 32.41 -28.29 -21.95
N VAL A 120 33.33 -29.02 -21.33
CA VAL A 120 34.52 -29.54 -21.98
C VAL A 120 34.04 -30.35 -23.18
N PRO A 121 34.35 -29.93 -24.43
CA PRO A 121 34.01 -30.73 -25.60
C PRO A 121 35.04 -31.87 -25.66
N GLY A 122 34.78 -32.98 -24.96
CA GLY A 122 35.71 -34.10 -24.98
C GLY A 122 35.65 -35.15 -23.87
N ALA A 123 34.60 -35.24 -23.05
CA ALA A 123 34.42 -36.41 -22.18
C ALA A 123 33.60 -37.49 -22.93
N ALA A 124 34.31 -38.49 -23.44
CA ALA A 124 33.82 -39.68 -24.12
C ALA A 124 32.65 -40.39 -23.38
N PRO A 125 31.79 -41.15 -24.10
CA PRO A 125 30.69 -41.87 -23.48
C PRO A 125 31.22 -43.10 -22.76
N GLY A 126 30.72 -43.31 -21.54
CA GLY A 126 30.75 -44.62 -20.89
C GLY A 126 31.90 -44.81 -19.93
N ILE A 127 31.61 -44.65 -18.64
CA ILE A 127 31.98 -45.67 -17.66
C ILE A 127 30.75 -45.90 -16.77
N SER A 128 30.17 -47.08 -16.98
CA SER A 128 29.18 -47.72 -16.13
C SER A 128 29.63 -47.71 -14.67
N VAL A 129 28.78 -47.25 -13.76
CA VAL A 129 28.95 -47.50 -12.33
C VAL A 129 28.30 -48.85 -12.00
N PRO A 130 29.05 -49.85 -11.52
CA PRO A 130 28.46 -51.10 -11.06
C PRO A 130 27.83 -50.96 -9.68
N ILE A 131 26.83 -51.83 -9.48
CA ILE A 131 26.00 -52.07 -8.32
C ILE A 131 26.80 -52.58 -7.11
N GLY A 132 26.37 -52.20 -5.90
CA GLY A 132 26.69 -52.87 -4.63
C GLY A 132 26.85 -51.88 -3.48
N ALA A 133 26.26 -52.00 -2.29
CA ALA A 133 25.59 -53.12 -1.68
C ALA A 133 24.62 -52.61 -0.61
N GLN A 134 23.47 -53.28 -0.52
CA GLN A 134 22.59 -53.26 0.64
C GLN A 134 23.34 -53.92 1.81
N THR A 135 23.30 -53.33 2.99
CA THR A 135 23.70 -53.98 4.24
C THR A 135 22.53 -53.90 5.22
N PRO A 136 22.06 -55.01 5.80
CA PRO A 136 21.00 -55.00 6.81
C PRO A 136 21.60 -54.95 8.22
N ALA A 137 20.86 -54.34 9.14
CA ALA A 137 20.84 -54.67 10.57
C ALA A 137 19.49 -54.22 11.14
#